data_AF-A0A7S2ZLD9-F1
#
_entry.id   AF-A0A7S2ZLD9-F1
#
_cell.length_a   1.000
_cell.length_b   1.000
_cell.length_c   1.000
_cell.angle_alpha   90.00
_cell.angle_beta   90.00
_cell.angle_gamma   90.00
#
_symmetry.space_group_name_H-M   'P 1'
#
loop_
_entity.id
_entity.type
_entity.pdbx_description
1 polymer ?
#
loop_
_entity_poly.entity_id
_entity_poly.type
_entity_poly.pdbx_seq_one_letter_code
_entity_poly.pdbx_strand_id
1 'polypeptide(L)'
;MRRKPFLRTRLDNVMTKLLLCGSVFSEKERTNLAKATVLLIQRNMITVTVLQKLSTKACVESGFSLNFFMTMISEYTSDSNGEVDKLLVLLKNAKLDQDALLEMMPPKDRSQEALNAKLTEHGLEKLVEQYEKKKKQGTLVELAEGVKERIDDKIPPAEIHQWVLGQAEVSSLNDKEVLHCVWDGIAKDEDASRKAHQKRALLLSNINTYSPLLEEVCEGDMMEQDLIIRIQNFIAADMEMLNSGTFRDAVNLLYRKDVLSEEAIHTWYRRIYTLNKGSAASSNILRDQMTPFIKWLETAEEESD
;
A
#
# COMPACT_ATOMS: atom_id res chain seq x y z
N MET A 1 16.99 -14.57 -28.85
CA MET A 1 16.44 -13.28 -29.34
C MET A 1 17.10 -12.02 -28.75
N ARG A 2 17.73 -12.09 -27.56
CA ARG A 2 18.47 -10.97 -26.92
C ARG A 2 19.55 -10.26 -27.79
N ARG A 3 20.05 -10.89 -28.86
CA ARG A 3 21.18 -10.36 -29.67
C ARG A 3 20.79 -9.63 -30.96
N LYS A 4 19.51 -9.55 -31.33
CA LYS A 4 19.06 -8.93 -32.61
C LYS A 4 17.73 -8.16 -32.43
N PRO A 5 17.77 -6.89 -31.97
CA PRO A 5 16.57 -6.09 -31.68
C PRO A 5 15.57 -6.01 -32.84
N PHE A 6 16.07 -5.94 -34.08
CA PHE A 6 15.24 -5.89 -35.29
C PHE A 6 14.35 -7.13 -35.50
N LEU A 7 14.76 -8.32 -35.03
CA LEU A 7 13.93 -9.52 -35.12
C LEU A 7 12.78 -9.50 -34.10
N ARG A 8 13.01 -8.91 -32.93
CA ARG A 8 11.96 -8.70 -31.91
C ARG A 8 10.91 -7.75 -32.43
N THR A 9 11.31 -6.60 -32.98
CA THR A 9 10.36 -5.63 -33.56
C THR A 9 9.54 -6.23 -34.69
N ARG A 10 10.14 -7.05 -35.56
CA ARG A 10 9.39 -7.77 -36.61
C ARG A 10 8.39 -8.76 -36.04
N LEU A 11 8.78 -9.53 -35.02
CA LEU A 11 7.87 -10.46 -34.37
C LEU A 11 6.72 -9.72 -33.66
N ASP A 12 7.01 -8.62 -32.96
CA ASP A 12 6.00 -7.78 -32.30
C ASP A 12 4.96 -7.26 -33.32
N ASN A 13 5.41 -6.84 -34.51
CA ASN A 13 4.52 -6.41 -35.60
C ASN A 13 3.64 -7.55 -36.13
N VAL A 14 4.20 -8.76 -36.28
CA VAL A 14 3.42 -9.94 -36.71
C VAL A 14 2.40 -10.32 -35.64
N MET A 15 2.81 -10.38 -34.38
CA MET A 15 1.91 -10.66 -33.25
C MET A 15 0.79 -9.64 -33.16
N THR A 16 1.12 -8.35 -33.32
CA THR A 16 0.12 -7.27 -33.34
C THR A 16 -0.95 -7.51 -34.41
N LYS A 17 -0.55 -7.87 -35.63
CA LYS A 17 -1.48 -8.17 -36.72
C LYS A 17 -2.35 -9.39 -36.42
N LEU A 18 -1.77 -10.45 -35.86
CA LEU A 18 -2.51 -11.64 -35.45
C LEU A 18 -3.56 -11.32 -34.39
N LEU A 19 -3.20 -10.51 -33.38
CA LEU A 19 -4.11 -10.08 -32.32
C LEU A 19 -5.28 -9.25 -32.88
N LEU A 20 -5.03 -8.34 -33.82
CA LEU A 20 -6.08 -7.55 -34.47
C LEU A 20 -7.06 -8.41 -35.29
N CYS A 21 -6.62 -9.55 -35.82
CA CYS A 21 -7.47 -10.50 -36.53
C CYS A 21 -8.25 -11.45 -35.60
N GLY A 22 -8.16 -11.26 -34.28
CA GLY A 22 -8.74 -12.18 -33.30
C GLY A 22 -10.24 -12.44 -33.48
N SER A 23 -11.00 -11.47 -33.98
CA SER A 23 -12.44 -11.62 -34.25
C SER A 23 -12.78 -12.69 -35.27
N VAL A 24 -11.86 -13.00 -36.20
CA VAL A 24 -12.04 -14.03 -37.25
C VAL A 24 -11.77 -15.44 -36.73
N PHE A 25 -10.97 -15.57 -35.67
CA PHE A 25 -10.63 -16.85 -35.08
C PHE A 25 -11.78 -17.45 -34.28
N SER A 26 -11.86 -18.78 -34.29
CA SER A 26 -12.70 -19.56 -33.38
C SER A 26 -12.22 -19.40 -31.93
N GLU A 27 -13.08 -19.73 -30.97
CA GLU A 27 -12.74 -19.66 -29.55
C GLU A 27 -11.48 -20.48 -29.21
N LYS A 28 -11.40 -21.71 -29.71
CA LYS A 28 -10.23 -22.59 -29.52
C LYS A 28 -8.93 -21.97 -30.07
N GLU A 29 -8.99 -21.34 -31.24
CA GLU A 29 -7.84 -20.66 -31.84
C GLU A 29 -7.41 -19.44 -31.03
N ARG A 30 -8.37 -18.66 -30.50
CA ARG A 30 -8.08 -17.53 -29.60
C ARG A 30 -7.41 -18.00 -28.31
N THR A 31 -7.90 -19.07 -27.69
CA THR A 31 -7.27 -19.68 -26.51
C THR A 31 -5.85 -20.14 -26.79
N ASN A 32 -5.61 -20.81 -27.92
CA ASN A 32 -4.26 -21.23 -28.31
C ASN A 32 -3.33 -20.04 -28.58
N LEU A 33 -3.86 -18.97 -29.20
CA LEU A 33 -3.10 -17.74 -29.43
C LEU A 33 -2.75 -17.04 -28.10
N ALA A 34 -3.66 -17.02 -27.13
CA ALA A 34 -3.40 -16.50 -25.79
C ALA A 34 -2.25 -17.27 -25.11
N LYS A 35 -2.32 -18.61 -25.10
CA LYS A 35 -1.26 -19.49 -24.59
C LYS A 35 0.10 -19.24 -25.26
N ALA A 36 0.11 -19.16 -26.59
CA ALA A 36 1.33 -18.87 -27.34
C ALA A 36 1.90 -17.48 -26.97
N THR A 37 1.03 -16.49 -26.79
CA THR A 37 1.42 -15.13 -26.40
C THR A 37 2.06 -15.11 -25.01
N VAL A 38 1.48 -15.81 -24.03
CA VAL A 38 2.05 -15.98 -22.68
C VAL A 38 3.48 -16.55 -22.75
N LEU A 39 3.67 -17.66 -23.47
CA LEU A 39 4.98 -18.31 -23.59
C LEU A 39 6.03 -17.39 -24.23
N LEU A 40 5.63 -16.61 -25.24
CA LEU A 40 6.52 -15.65 -25.90
C LEU A 40 6.89 -14.48 -24.98
N ILE A 41 5.97 -14.02 -24.13
CA ILE A 41 6.23 -12.97 -23.12
C ILE A 41 7.20 -13.50 -22.05
N GLN A 42 6.92 -14.66 -21.46
CA GLN A 42 7.76 -15.27 -20.41
C GLN A 42 9.20 -15.51 -20.91
N ARG A 43 9.36 -15.88 -22.18
CA ARG A 43 10.68 -16.07 -22.82
C ARG A 43 11.34 -14.78 -23.31
N ASN A 44 10.74 -13.61 -23.04
CA ASN A 44 11.20 -12.31 -23.50
C ASN A 44 11.40 -12.24 -25.03
N MET A 45 10.59 -12.98 -25.79
CA MET A 45 10.63 -13.01 -27.25
C MET A 45 9.82 -11.88 -27.88
N ILE A 46 8.76 -11.44 -27.21
CA ILE A 46 7.93 -10.31 -27.61
C ILE A 46 7.86 -9.26 -26.51
N THR A 47 7.38 -8.07 -26.83
CA THR A 47 7.05 -7.03 -25.83
C THR A 47 5.57 -7.15 -25.42
N VAL A 48 5.25 -6.88 -24.16
CA VAL A 48 3.87 -6.90 -23.65
C VAL A 48 3.03 -5.79 -24.30
N THR A 49 3.67 -4.72 -24.79
CA THR A 49 3.01 -3.61 -25.49
C THR A 49 2.26 -4.02 -26.75
N VAL A 50 2.53 -5.19 -27.34
CA VAL A 50 1.74 -5.71 -28.47
C VAL A 50 0.25 -5.89 -28.10
N LEU A 51 -0.03 -6.15 -26.82
CA LEU A 51 -1.38 -6.35 -26.29
C LEU A 51 -2.18 -5.03 -26.21
N GLN A 52 -1.54 -3.86 -26.24
CA GLN A 52 -2.23 -2.56 -26.24
C GLN A 52 -3.23 -2.42 -27.39
N LYS A 53 -3.02 -3.15 -28.49
CA LYS A 53 -3.91 -3.12 -29.65
C LYS A 53 -5.26 -3.79 -29.40
N LEU A 54 -5.35 -4.69 -28.42
CA LEU A 54 -6.61 -5.27 -27.97
C LEU A 54 -7.49 -4.26 -27.22
N SER A 55 -6.89 -3.22 -26.62
CA SER A 55 -7.63 -2.11 -25.98
C SER A 55 -8.20 -1.09 -26.96
N THR A 56 -7.99 -1.25 -28.28
CA THR A 56 -8.53 -0.32 -29.27
C THR A 56 -10.04 -0.48 -29.41
N LYS A 57 -10.75 0.62 -29.71
CA LYS A 57 -12.21 0.63 -29.86
C LYS A 57 -12.73 -0.49 -30.76
N ALA A 58 -12.11 -0.72 -31.92
CA ALA A 58 -12.51 -1.78 -32.85
C ALA A 58 -12.39 -3.19 -32.24
N CYS A 59 -11.30 -3.45 -31.52
CA CYS A 59 -11.08 -4.73 -30.84
C CYS A 59 -12.05 -4.92 -29.67
N VAL A 60 -12.34 -3.87 -28.91
CA VAL A 60 -13.31 -3.91 -27.81
C VAL A 60 -14.73 -4.16 -28.34
N GLU A 61 -15.14 -3.45 -29.39
CA GLU A 61 -16.46 -3.61 -30.04
C GLU A 61 -16.65 -5.00 -30.64
N SER A 62 -15.58 -5.67 -31.06
CA SER A 62 -15.63 -7.05 -31.55
C SER A 62 -15.88 -8.12 -30.46
N GLY A 63 -15.88 -7.72 -29.17
CA GLY A 63 -16.30 -8.55 -28.04
C GLY A 63 -15.30 -9.62 -27.56
N PHE A 64 -14.25 -9.93 -28.32
CA PHE A 64 -13.30 -10.99 -27.93
C PHE A 64 -12.17 -10.51 -27.00
N SER A 65 -11.86 -9.21 -27.00
CA SER A 65 -10.61 -8.68 -26.43
C SER A 65 -10.46 -8.93 -24.94
N LEU A 66 -11.53 -8.70 -24.17
CA LEU A 66 -11.52 -8.91 -22.73
C LEU A 66 -11.34 -10.39 -22.37
N ASN A 67 -12.06 -11.29 -23.04
CA ASN A 67 -11.94 -12.74 -22.81
C ASN A 67 -10.53 -13.25 -23.20
N PHE A 68 -9.97 -12.73 -24.29
CA PHE A 68 -8.58 -13.02 -24.66
C PHE A 68 -7.59 -12.59 -23.56
N PHE A 69 -7.76 -11.39 -23.00
CA PHE A 69 -6.95 -10.92 -21.88
C PHE A 69 -7.10 -11.81 -20.65
N MET A 70 -8.32 -12.16 -20.25
CA MET A 70 -8.55 -13.02 -19.09
C MET A 70 -7.91 -14.40 -19.27
N THR A 71 -8.07 -14.99 -20.45
CA THR A 71 -7.42 -16.26 -20.80
C THR A 71 -5.91 -16.14 -20.71
N MET A 72 -5.32 -15.06 -21.25
CA MET A 72 -3.87 -14.82 -21.21
C MET A 72 -3.36 -14.67 -19.78
N ILE A 73 -4.06 -13.91 -18.93
CA ILE A 73 -3.70 -13.73 -17.52
C ILE A 73 -3.79 -15.08 -16.78
N SER A 74 -4.90 -15.80 -16.95
CA SER A 74 -5.11 -17.11 -16.31
C SER A 74 -3.99 -18.10 -16.65
N GLU A 75 -3.65 -18.20 -17.94
CA GLU A 75 -2.55 -19.05 -18.42
C GLU A 75 -1.18 -18.58 -17.93
N TYR A 76 -0.95 -17.26 -17.80
CA TYR A 76 0.30 -16.74 -17.24
C TYR A 76 0.44 -17.13 -15.77
N THR A 77 -0.66 -17.11 -15.01
CA THR A 77 -0.67 -17.38 -13.56
C THR A 77 -0.74 -18.86 -13.20
N SER A 78 -1.23 -19.72 -14.11
CA SER A 78 -1.32 -21.18 -13.88
C SER A 78 0.03 -21.90 -14.01
N ASP A 79 0.99 -21.33 -14.74
CA ASP A 79 2.32 -21.92 -14.91
C ASP A 79 3.21 -21.58 -13.71
N SER A 80 3.93 -22.56 -13.16
CA SER A 80 4.68 -22.51 -11.89
C SER A 80 5.75 -21.41 -11.79
N ASN A 81 6.01 -20.69 -12.90
CA ASN A 81 6.96 -19.58 -13.01
C ASN A 81 6.32 -18.18 -13.06
N GLY A 82 4.99 -18.09 -13.12
CA GLY A 82 4.24 -16.84 -13.28
C GLY A 82 3.81 -16.22 -11.96
N GLU A 83 4.65 -15.36 -11.38
CA GLU A 83 4.24 -14.54 -10.23
C GLU A 83 3.27 -13.44 -10.70
N VAL A 84 2.08 -13.37 -10.07
CA VAL A 84 1.04 -12.36 -10.36
C VAL A 84 1.61 -10.94 -10.25
N ASP A 85 2.48 -10.70 -9.27
CA ASP A 85 3.15 -9.40 -9.10
C ASP A 85 4.01 -9.01 -10.30
N LYS A 86 4.77 -9.96 -10.86
CA LYS A 86 5.57 -9.71 -12.07
C LYS A 86 4.68 -9.40 -13.27
N LEU A 87 3.56 -10.12 -13.41
CA LEU A 87 2.59 -9.85 -14.48
C LEU A 87 1.99 -8.46 -14.33
N LEU A 88 1.57 -8.07 -13.12
CA LEU A 88 1.02 -6.73 -12.86
C LEU A 88 2.01 -5.62 -13.19
N VAL A 89 3.30 -5.79 -12.86
CA VAL A 89 4.34 -4.81 -13.22
C VAL A 89 4.49 -4.73 -14.74
N LEU A 90 4.51 -5.87 -15.44
CA LEU A 90 4.59 -5.92 -16.90
C LEU A 90 3.40 -5.22 -17.58
N LEU A 91 2.18 -5.52 -17.11
CA LEU A 91 0.94 -4.93 -17.60
C LEU A 91 0.89 -3.42 -17.32
N LYS A 92 1.26 -2.98 -16.11
CA LYS A 92 1.36 -1.56 -15.76
C LYS A 92 2.34 -0.82 -16.69
N ASN A 93 3.52 -1.39 -16.93
CA ASN A 93 4.51 -0.81 -17.85
C ASN A 93 4.00 -0.74 -19.30
N ALA A 94 3.09 -1.63 -19.68
CA ALA A 94 2.40 -1.62 -20.97
C ALA A 94 1.12 -0.77 -20.96
N LYS A 95 0.78 -0.04 -19.89
CA LYS A 95 -0.48 0.71 -19.75
C LYS A 95 -1.73 -0.16 -19.97
N LEU A 96 -1.67 -1.38 -19.43
CA LEU A 96 -2.72 -2.39 -19.45
C LEU A 96 -3.13 -2.74 -18.02
N ASP A 97 -3.32 -1.72 -17.21
CA ASP A 97 -3.74 -1.84 -15.82
C ASP A 97 -5.25 -2.15 -15.70
N GLN A 98 -5.75 -2.15 -14.47
CA GLN A 98 -7.15 -2.43 -14.16
C GLN A 98 -8.11 -1.48 -14.89
N ASP A 99 -7.76 -0.20 -15.00
CA ASP A 99 -8.56 0.80 -15.72
C ASP A 99 -8.64 0.47 -17.21
N ALA A 100 -7.53 0.03 -17.82
CA ALA A 100 -7.54 -0.45 -19.19
C ALA A 100 -8.44 -1.68 -19.39
N LEU A 101 -8.50 -2.60 -18.41
CA LEU A 101 -9.40 -3.75 -18.46
C LEU A 101 -10.88 -3.35 -18.31
N LEU A 102 -11.19 -2.37 -17.44
CA LEU A 102 -12.53 -1.79 -17.34
C LEU A 102 -12.97 -1.16 -18.65
N GLU A 103 -12.08 -0.43 -19.31
CA GLU A 103 -12.36 0.17 -20.62
C GLU A 103 -12.61 -0.86 -21.73
N MET A 104 -12.18 -2.11 -21.56
CA MET A 104 -12.52 -3.21 -22.48
C MET A 104 -13.89 -3.83 -22.23
N MET A 105 -14.56 -3.49 -21.12
CA MET A 105 -15.93 -3.94 -20.86
C MET A 105 -16.93 -3.11 -21.69
N PRO A 106 -18.07 -3.72 -22.09
CA PRO A 106 -19.17 -2.98 -22.70
C PRO A 106 -19.57 -1.79 -21.82
N PRO A 107 -19.80 -0.57 -22.38
CA PRO A 107 -20.06 0.63 -21.57
C PRO A 107 -21.19 0.51 -20.55
N LYS A 108 -22.18 -0.36 -20.81
CA LYS A 108 -23.32 -0.59 -19.92
C LYS A 108 -22.99 -1.43 -18.69
N ASP A 109 -21.92 -2.23 -18.76
CA ASP A 109 -21.53 -3.19 -17.73
C ASP A 109 -20.25 -2.75 -16.99
N ARG A 110 -19.71 -1.57 -17.32
CA ARG A 110 -18.48 -1.03 -16.73
C ARG A 110 -18.68 -0.70 -15.26
N SER A 111 -18.23 -1.61 -14.42
CA SER A 111 -18.15 -1.44 -12.97
C SER A 111 -17.01 -2.30 -12.43
N GLN A 112 -16.46 -1.92 -11.28
CA GLN A 112 -15.42 -2.71 -10.63
C GLN A 112 -15.96 -4.08 -10.21
N GLU A 113 -17.20 -4.10 -9.75
CA GLU A 113 -17.91 -5.29 -9.32
C GLU A 113 -18.06 -6.29 -10.47
N ALA A 114 -18.47 -5.81 -11.66
CA ALA A 114 -18.60 -6.66 -12.84
C ALA A 114 -17.23 -7.14 -13.36
N LEU A 115 -16.18 -6.32 -13.29
CA LEU A 115 -14.83 -6.75 -13.64
C LEU A 115 -14.33 -7.84 -12.68
N ASN A 116 -14.48 -7.63 -11.38
CA ASN A 116 -14.06 -8.58 -10.35
C ASN A 116 -14.82 -9.91 -10.50
N ALA A 117 -16.14 -9.87 -10.72
CA ALA A 117 -16.93 -11.08 -10.99
C ALA A 117 -16.38 -11.86 -12.19
N LYS A 118 -16.07 -11.15 -13.29
CA LYS A 118 -15.51 -11.79 -14.48
C LYS A 118 -14.11 -12.34 -14.26
N LEU A 119 -13.26 -11.66 -13.50
CA LEU A 119 -11.95 -12.18 -13.11
C LEU A 119 -12.08 -13.47 -12.30
N THR A 120 -12.99 -13.51 -11.34
CA THR A 120 -13.28 -14.70 -10.54
C THR A 120 -13.82 -15.85 -11.39
N GLU A 121 -14.71 -15.60 -12.35
CA GLU A 121 -15.18 -16.62 -13.32
C GLU A 121 -14.03 -17.26 -14.12
N HIS A 122 -12.94 -16.53 -14.32
CA HIS A 122 -11.73 -16.99 -15.01
C HIS A 122 -10.64 -17.56 -14.06
N GLY A 123 -10.94 -17.73 -12.77
CA GLY A 123 -10.02 -18.27 -11.76
C GLY A 123 -8.89 -17.31 -11.40
N LEU A 124 -9.16 -16.00 -11.43
CA LEU A 124 -8.19 -14.93 -11.17
C LEU A 124 -8.44 -14.25 -9.81
N GLU A 125 -8.85 -14.99 -8.79
CA GLU A 125 -9.19 -14.46 -7.46
C GLU A 125 -8.00 -13.74 -6.82
N LYS A 126 -6.79 -14.29 -6.97
CA LYS A 126 -5.56 -13.64 -6.49
C LYS A 126 -5.32 -12.27 -7.12
N LEU A 127 -5.75 -12.07 -8.37
CA LEU A 127 -5.61 -10.79 -9.05
C LEU A 127 -6.62 -9.78 -8.48
N VAL A 128 -7.86 -10.24 -8.23
CA VAL A 128 -8.91 -9.44 -7.59
C VAL A 128 -8.44 -8.98 -6.21
N GLU A 129 -7.94 -9.89 -5.37
CA GLU A 129 -7.39 -9.58 -4.04
C GLU A 129 -6.27 -8.52 -4.13
N GLN A 130 -5.39 -8.61 -5.14
CA GLN A 130 -4.32 -7.63 -5.33
C GLN A 130 -4.82 -6.26 -5.76
N TYR A 131 -5.85 -6.20 -6.62
CA TYR A 131 -6.49 -4.95 -7.00
C TYR A 131 -7.21 -4.29 -5.83
N GLU A 132 -7.98 -5.06 -5.05
CA GLU A 132 -8.66 -4.57 -3.85
C GLU A 132 -7.65 -4.08 -2.81
N LYS A 133 -6.57 -4.84 -2.57
CA LYS A 133 -5.48 -4.42 -1.69
C LYS A 133 -4.82 -3.11 -2.15
N LYS A 134 -4.58 -2.95 -3.45
CA LYS A 134 -4.01 -1.70 -3.99
C LYS A 134 -4.95 -0.52 -3.86
N LYS A 135 -6.24 -0.72 -4.18
CA LYS A 135 -7.28 0.30 -4.01
C LYS A 135 -7.33 0.75 -2.55
N LYS A 136 -7.43 -0.22 -1.62
CA LYS A 136 -7.43 0.06 -0.19
C LYS A 136 -6.18 0.82 0.25
N GLN A 137 -5.00 0.39 -0.20
CA GLN A 137 -3.75 1.10 0.08
C GLN A 137 -3.75 2.54 -0.44
N GLY A 138 -4.33 2.78 -1.63
CA GLY A 138 -4.51 4.13 -2.19
C GLY A 138 -5.38 5.00 -1.28
N THR A 139 -6.53 4.48 -0.86
CA THR A 139 -7.43 5.17 0.08
C THR A 139 -6.76 5.52 1.41
N LEU A 140 -5.94 4.61 1.97
CA LEU A 140 -5.18 4.90 3.19
C LEU A 140 -4.17 6.03 2.98
N VAL A 141 -3.49 6.05 1.83
CA VAL A 141 -2.53 7.12 1.49
C VAL A 141 -3.23 8.47 1.31
N GLU A 142 -4.37 8.49 0.60
CA GLU A 142 -5.17 9.70 0.40
C GLU A 142 -5.71 10.25 1.72
N LEU A 143 -6.15 9.38 2.63
CA LEU A 143 -6.60 9.81 3.97
C LEU A 143 -5.45 10.42 4.77
N ALA A 144 -4.28 9.78 4.81
CA ALA A 144 -3.10 10.31 5.50
C ALA A 144 -2.63 11.65 4.90
N GLU A 145 -2.71 11.80 3.58
CA GLU A 145 -2.47 13.06 2.87
C GLU A 145 -3.45 14.15 3.28
N GLY A 146 -4.75 13.86 3.30
CA GLY A 146 -5.76 14.82 3.73
C GLY A 146 -5.65 15.20 5.22
N VAL A 147 -5.14 14.32 6.09
CA VAL A 147 -4.77 14.68 7.47
C VAL A 147 -3.60 15.66 7.48
N LYS A 148 -2.53 15.37 6.71
CA LYS A 148 -1.35 16.24 6.64
C LYS A 148 -1.68 17.64 6.12
N GLU A 149 -2.48 17.75 5.06
CA GLU A 149 -2.93 19.03 4.50
C GLU A 149 -3.64 19.88 5.56
N ARG A 150 -4.57 19.26 6.32
CA ARG A 150 -5.28 19.95 7.41
C ARG A 150 -4.36 20.38 8.55
N ILE A 151 -3.33 19.59 8.84
CA ILE A 151 -2.32 19.93 9.83
C ILE A 151 -1.52 21.18 9.38
N ASP A 152 -1.16 21.25 8.10
CA ASP A 152 -0.45 22.40 7.52
C ASP A 152 -1.31 23.67 7.49
N ASP A 153 -2.59 23.50 7.21
CA ASP A 153 -3.60 24.55 7.28
C ASP A 153 -3.97 24.94 8.72
N LYS A 154 -3.38 24.26 9.72
CA LYS A 154 -3.57 24.50 11.16
C LYS A 154 -5.03 24.36 11.61
N ILE A 155 -5.75 23.44 10.98
CA ILE A 155 -7.12 23.11 11.35
C ILE A 155 -7.15 22.50 12.76
N PRO A 156 -8.10 22.87 13.63
CA PRO A 156 -8.18 22.33 14.99
C PRO A 156 -8.33 20.79 15.03
N PRO A 157 -7.71 20.08 16.00
CA PRO A 157 -7.77 18.61 16.09
C PRO A 157 -9.20 18.03 16.03
N ALA A 158 -10.17 18.67 16.70
CA ALA A 158 -11.56 18.22 16.71
C ALA A 158 -12.23 18.27 15.32
N GLU A 159 -11.90 19.27 14.50
CA GLU A 159 -12.43 19.36 13.13
C GLU A 159 -11.78 18.32 12.22
N ILE A 160 -10.48 18.05 12.41
CA ILE A 160 -9.79 16.96 11.70
C ILE A 160 -10.43 15.62 12.09
N HIS A 161 -10.72 15.39 13.37
CA HIS A 161 -11.36 14.16 13.84
C HIS A 161 -12.70 13.92 13.13
N GLN A 162 -13.59 14.91 13.10
CA GLN A 162 -14.89 14.81 12.42
C GLN A 162 -14.74 14.50 10.93
N TRP A 163 -13.76 15.12 10.27
CA TRP A 163 -13.49 14.83 8.87
C TRP A 163 -12.96 13.40 8.66
N VAL A 164 -12.04 12.93 9.51
CA VAL A 164 -11.48 11.58 9.46
C VAL A 164 -12.59 10.53 9.62
N LEU A 165 -13.50 10.70 10.58
CA LEU A 165 -14.65 9.80 10.75
C LEU A 165 -15.53 9.73 9.50
N GLY A 166 -15.83 10.87 8.89
CA GLY A 166 -16.60 10.91 7.64
C GLY A 166 -15.90 10.19 6.47
N GLN A 167 -14.57 10.32 6.34
CA GLN A 167 -13.82 9.59 5.32
C GLN A 167 -13.73 8.08 5.62
N ALA A 168 -13.56 7.72 6.89
CA ALA A 168 -13.49 6.34 7.35
C ALA A 168 -14.79 5.58 7.08
N GLU A 169 -15.94 6.22 7.31
CA GLU A 169 -17.26 5.65 7.02
C GLU A 169 -17.45 5.39 5.52
N VAL A 170 -17.19 6.41 4.68
CA VAL A 170 -17.31 6.31 3.21
C VAL A 170 -16.40 5.21 2.64
N SER A 171 -15.22 5.05 3.24
CA SER A 171 -14.20 4.11 2.78
C SER A 171 -14.24 2.75 3.49
N SER A 172 -15.15 2.56 4.45
CA SER A 172 -15.25 1.36 5.30
C SER A 172 -13.92 0.96 5.95
N LEU A 173 -13.19 1.95 6.49
CA LEU A 173 -11.94 1.73 7.22
C LEU A 173 -12.23 1.22 8.64
N ASN A 174 -11.37 0.35 9.15
CA ASN A 174 -11.41 -0.04 10.57
C ASN A 174 -10.59 0.92 11.44
N ASP A 175 -10.80 0.87 12.75
CA ASP A 175 -10.17 1.78 13.71
C ASP A 175 -8.65 1.78 13.62
N LYS A 176 -8.05 0.58 13.42
CA LYS A 176 -6.60 0.42 13.23
C LYS A 176 -6.10 1.17 12.00
N GLU A 177 -6.81 1.06 10.88
CA GLU A 177 -6.50 1.78 9.63
C GLU A 177 -6.62 3.29 9.81
N VAL A 178 -7.63 3.75 10.55
CA VAL A 178 -7.82 5.16 10.88
C VAL A 178 -6.66 5.68 11.73
N LEU A 179 -6.31 5.00 12.82
CA LEU A 179 -5.17 5.32 13.67
C LEU A 179 -3.87 5.43 12.85
N HIS A 180 -3.65 4.49 11.93
CA HIS A 180 -2.48 4.49 11.05
C HIS A 180 -2.43 5.73 10.16
N CYS A 181 -3.54 6.09 9.53
CA CYS A 181 -3.60 7.24 8.64
C CYS A 181 -3.42 8.55 9.40
N VAL A 182 -4.01 8.66 10.60
CA VAL A 182 -3.85 9.82 11.47
C VAL A 182 -2.39 9.99 11.88
N TRP A 183 -1.74 8.93 12.36
CA TRP A 183 -0.31 8.96 12.69
C TRP A 183 0.54 9.33 11.46
N ASP A 184 0.29 8.70 10.31
CA ASP A 184 1.02 8.96 9.08
C ASP A 184 0.89 10.43 8.66
N GLY A 185 -0.30 11.01 8.76
CA GLY A 185 -0.53 12.44 8.52
C GLY A 185 0.23 13.34 9.49
N ILE A 186 0.24 13.02 10.79
CA ILE A 186 0.97 13.79 11.83
C ILE A 186 2.48 13.74 11.62
N ALA A 187 3.02 12.57 11.26
CA ALA A 187 4.45 12.32 11.15
C ALA A 187 5.03 12.70 9.78
N LYS A 188 4.19 12.90 8.75
CA LYS A 188 4.64 13.20 7.39
C LYS A 188 5.42 14.52 7.34
N ASP A 189 6.55 14.50 6.62
CA ASP A 189 7.35 15.67 6.29
C ASP A 189 7.72 15.61 4.81
N GLU A 190 7.32 16.62 4.05
CA GLU A 190 7.53 16.70 2.60
C GLU A 190 8.82 17.46 2.24
N ASP A 191 9.40 18.19 3.20
CA ASP A 191 10.60 18.98 2.96
C ASP A 191 11.85 18.12 3.19
N ALA A 192 12.27 17.47 2.10
CA ALA A 192 13.50 16.67 2.06
C ALA A 192 14.78 17.48 2.40
N SER A 193 14.72 18.82 2.43
CA SER A 193 15.86 19.67 2.80
C SER A 193 16.01 19.87 4.31
N ARG A 194 14.99 19.54 5.12
CA ARG A 194 15.06 19.68 6.59
C ARG A 194 16.17 18.80 7.17
N LYS A 195 16.97 19.40 8.04
CA LYS A 195 17.98 18.68 8.84
C LYS A 195 17.29 17.85 9.93
N ALA A 196 17.92 16.78 10.42
CA ALA A 196 17.28 15.87 11.38
C ALA A 196 16.77 16.55 12.66
N HIS A 197 17.48 17.55 13.20
CA HIS A 197 16.98 18.30 14.36
C HIS A 197 15.70 19.10 14.06
N GLN A 198 15.53 19.60 12.83
CA GLN A 198 14.31 20.28 12.39
C GLN A 198 13.17 19.28 12.19
N LYS A 199 13.45 18.11 11.61
CA LYS A 199 12.47 17.02 11.49
C LYS A 199 11.96 16.57 12.86
N ARG A 200 12.88 16.35 13.80
CA ARG A 200 12.55 16.02 15.20
C ARG A 200 11.69 17.10 15.85
N ALA A 201 12.08 18.37 15.71
CA ALA A 201 11.33 19.48 16.30
C ALA A 201 9.91 19.59 15.71
N LEU A 202 9.77 19.41 14.39
CA LEU A 202 8.48 19.39 13.71
C LEU A 202 7.61 18.24 14.21
N LEU A 203 8.13 17.01 14.24
CA LEU A 203 7.40 15.83 14.70
C LEU A 203 6.87 16.01 16.12
N LEU A 204 7.74 16.41 17.07
CA LEU A 204 7.33 16.60 18.47
C LEU A 204 6.34 17.77 18.62
N SER A 205 6.47 18.82 17.81
CA SER A 205 5.49 19.91 17.76
C SER A 205 4.13 19.42 17.27
N ASN A 206 4.10 18.64 16.18
CA ASN A 206 2.86 18.10 15.64
C ASN A 206 2.19 17.15 16.63
N ILE A 207 2.95 16.23 17.25
CA ILE A 207 2.43 15.35 18.30
C ILE A 207 1.84 16.18 19.45
N ASN A 208 2.52 17.22 19.92
CA ASN A 208 2.02 18.02 21.03
C ASN A 208 0.72 18.77 20.70
N THR A 209 0.58 19.25 19.47
CA THR A 209 -0.60 20.01 19.00
C THR A 209 -1.78 19.09 18.69
N TYR A 210 -1.51 17.93 18.09
CA TYR A 210 -2.53 17.00 17.58
C TYR A 210 -2.70 15.75 18.44
N SER A 211 -2.14 15.71 19.65
CA SER A 211 -2.40 14.62 20.61
C SER A 211 -3.89 14.40 20.91
N PRO A 212 -4.77 15.44 20.99
CA PRO A 212 -6.19 15.19 21.21
C PRO A 212 -6.85 14.43 20.05
N LEU A 213 -6.32 14.56 18.82
CA LEU A 213 -6.80 13.74 17.70
C LEU A 213 -6.35 12.28 17.84
N LEU A 214 -5.14 12.04 18.34
CA LEU A 214 -4.65 10.68 18.61
C LEU A 214 -5.40 10.02 19.75
N GLU A 215 -5.73 10.77 20.81
CA GLU A 215 -6.53 10.30 21.95
C GLU A 215 -7.88 9.73 21.49
N GLU A 216 -8.58 10.46 20.63
CA GLU A 216 -9.90 10.07 20.10
C GLU A 216 -9.88 8.83 19.19
N VAL A 217 -8.76 8.54 18.51
CA VAL A 217 -8.66 7.40 17.57
C VAL A 217 -7.85 6.23 18.11
N CYS A 218 -7.25 6.37 19.29
CA CYS A 218 -6.39 5.38 19.93
C CYS A 218 -7.07 4.77 21.16
N GLU A 219 -8.22 4.13 20.96
CA GLU A 219 -8.98 3.55 22.08
C GLU A 219 -8.54 2.12 22.42
N GLY A 220 -8.03 1.95 23.64
CA GLY A 220 -7.75 0.65 24.27
C GLY A 220 -6.38 0.05 23.98
N ASP A 221 -6.00 -0.93 24.80
CA ASP A 221 -4.63 -1.48 24.88
C ASP A 221 -4.04 -1.90 23.54
N MET A 222 -4.85 -2.54 22.67
CA MET A 222 -4.38 -3.00 21.37
C MET A 222 -4.00 -1.84 20.44
N MET A 223 -4.76 -0.74 20.49
CA MET A 223 -4.52 0.44 19.67
C MET A 223 -3.30 1.21 20.17
N GLU A 224 -3.16 1.34 21.49
CA GLU A 224 -1.97 1.93 22.13
C GLU A 224 -0.70 1.16 21.77
N GLN A 225 -0.72 -0.18 21.86
CA GLN A 225 0.41 -1.02 21.45
C GLN A 225 0.78 -0.80 19.99
N ASP A 226 -0.23 -0.74 19.12
CA ASP A 226 -0.04 -0.61 17.70
C ASP A 226 0.51 0.77 17.32
N LEU A 227 0.04 1.84 17.99
CA LEU A 227 0.59 3.18 17.88
C LEU A 227 2.08 3.20 18.29
N ILE A 228 2.44 2.66 19.45
CA ILE A 228 3.85 2.62 19.91
C ILE A 228 4.75 1.91 18.90
N ILE A 229 4.33 0.74 18.39
CA ILE A 229 5.09 -0.01 17.37
C ILE A 229 5.23 0.81 16.08
N ARG A 230 4.19 1.55 15.70
CA ARG A 230 4.21 2.38 14.50
C ARG A 230 5.17 3.56 14.61
N ILE A 231 5.18 4.23 15.77
CA ILE A 231 6.15 5.29 16.10
C ILE A 231 7.57 4.73 16.09
N GLN A 232 7.79 3.55 16.70
CA GLN A 232 9.08 2.86 16.68
C GLN A 232 9.54 2.62 15.24
N ASN A 233 8.69 2.08 14.38
CA ASN A 233 9.05 1.77 13.00
C ASN A 233 9.37 3.02 12.19
N PHE A 234 8.60 4.10 12.39
CA PHE A 234 8.86 5.39 11.77
C PHE A 234 10.25 5.94 12.17
N ILE A 235 10.54 5.94 13.47
CA ILE A 235 11.82 6.47 13.99
C ILE A 235 13.00 5.58 13.62
N ALA A 236 12.81 4.26 13.62
CA ALA A 236 13.84 3.30 13.24
C ALA A 236 14.23 3.37 11.74
N ALA A 237 13.39 3.96 10.89
CA ALA A 237 13.68 4.16 9.48
C ALA A 237 14.69 5.29 9.21
N ASP A 238 14.91 6.19 10.17
CA ASP A 238 15.88 7.29 10.08
C ASP A 238 16.96 7.15 11.17
N MET A 239 18.19 6.86 10.76
CA MET A 239 19.31 6.60 11.69
C MET A 239 19.66 7.81 12.58
N GLU A 240 19.48 9.04 12.12
CA GLU A 240 19.73 10.22 12.95
C GLU A 240 18.61 10.38 13.98
N MET A 241 17.36 10.16 13.57
CA MET A 241 16.22 10.20 14.48
C MET A 241 16.29 9.09 15.54
N LEU A 242 16.65 7.86 15.12
CA LEU A 242 16.86 6.70 15.98
C LEU A 242 17.84 6.98 17.12
N ASN A 243 18.92 7.71 16.86
CA ASN A 243 19.97 7.99 17.85
C ASN A 243 19.74 9.28 18.67
N SER A 244 18.68 10.02 18.39
CA SER A 244 18.44 11.35 18.98
C SER A 244 17.52 11.36 20.21
N GLY A 245 17.09 10.19 20.71
CA GLY A 245 16.11 10.09 21.80
C GLY A 245 14.68 10.48 21.41
N THR A 246 14.40 10.70 20.12
CA THR A 246 13.08 11.14 19.62
C THR A 246 11.96 10.20 20.05
N PHE A 247 12.20 8.89 20.04
CA PHE A 247 11.19 7.91 20.43
C PHE A 247 10.75 8.08 21.89
N ARG A 248 11.72 8.18 22.81
CA ARG A 248 11.44 8.42 24.23
C ARG A 248 10.65 9.70 24.42
N ASP A 249 11.04 10.76 23.74
CA ASP A 249 10.39 12.06 23.91
C ASP A 249 8.97 12.07 23.31
N ALA A 250 8.75 11.35 22.21
CA ALA A 250 7.42 11.17 21.62
C ALA A 250 6.51 10.33 22.53
N VAL A 251 6.99 9.18 23.05
CA VAL A 251 6.21 8.32 23.95
C VAL A 251 5.90 9.03 25.27
N ASN A 252 6.87 9.71 25.87
CA ASN A 252 6.64 10.52 27.08
C ASN A 252 5.60 11.62 26.83
N LEU A 253 5.68 12.31 25.68
CA LEU A 253 4.71 13.32 25.32
C LEU A 253 3.29 12.74 25.18
N LEU A 254 3.15 11.59 24.53
CA LEU A 254 1.86 10.91 24.38
C LEU A 254 1.30 10.38 25.70
N TYR A 255 2.16 9.87 26.59
CA TYR A 255 1.79 9.50 27.96
C TYR A 255 1.25 10.69 28.75
N ARG A 256 1.95 11.83 28.71
CA ARG A 256 1.52 13.09 29.38
C ARG A 256 0.26 13.73 28.79
N LYS A 257 -0.19 13.23 27.64
CA LYS A 257 -1.37 13.70 26.91
C LYS A 257 -2.49 12.67 26.96
N ASP A 258 -2.37 11.67 27.83
CA ASP A 258 -3.38 10.62 28.06
C ASP A 258 -3.69 9.77 26.80
N VAL A 259 -2.79 9.76 25.81
CA VAL A 259 -2.92 8.94 24.58
C VAL A 259 -2.38 7.53 24.81
N LEU A 260 -1.39 7.37 25.68
CA LEU A 260 -0.77 6.08 25.98
C LEU A 260 -0.81 5.84 27.48
N SER A 261 -1.32 4.68 27.88
CA SER A 261 -1.27 4.22 29.27
C SER A 261 0.14 3.77 29.67
N GLU A 262 0.39 3.80 30.98
CA GLU A 262 1.60 3.24 31.55
C GLU A 262 1.75 1.73 31.24
N GLU A 263 0.66 0.97 31.34
CA GLU A 263 0.67 -0.47 31.07
C GLU A 263 1.03 -0.77 29.61
N ALA A 264 0.58 0.05 28.66
CA ALA A 264 0.98 -0.11 27.27
C ALA A 264 2.48 0.12 27.07
N ILE A 265 3.06 1.12 27.73
CA ILE A 265 4.48 1.43 27.64
C ILE A 265 5.31 0.29 28.26
N HIS A 266 4.90 -0.23 29.42
CA HIS A 266 5.54 -1.39 30.05
C HIS A 266 5.41 -2.66 29.21
N THR A 267 4.24 -2.90 28.62
CA THR A 267 4.00 -4.06 27.75
C THR A 267 4.91 -4.04 26.52
N TRP A 268 5.04 -2.87 25.88
CA TRP A 268 5.97 -2.70 24.76
C TRP A 268 7.42 -2.95 25.19
N TYR A 269 7.84 -2.39 26.33
CA TYR A 269 9.21 -2.52 26.85
C TYR A 269 9.59 -3.97 27.20
N ARG A 270 8.64 -4.75 27.73
CA ARG A 270 8.82 -6.17 28.13
C ARG A 270 8.83 -7.15 26.97
N ARG A 271 8.51 -6.75 25.73
CA ARG A 271 8.32 -7.66 24.58
C ARG A 271 9.66 -8.22 24.04
N ILE A 272 10.17 -9.29 24.65
CA ILE A 272 11.54 -9.83 24.41
C ILE A 272 11.69 -10.78 23.19
N TYR A 273 10.64 -11.25 22.49
CA TYR A 273 10.78 -12.47 21.66
C TYR A 273 10.31 -12.47 20.19
N THR A 274 9.94 -11.36 19.55
CA THR A 274 9.34 -11.43 18.18
C THR A 274 9.93 -10.46 17.15
N LEU A 275 11.26 -10.37 17.03
CA LEU A 275 11.86 -9.54 15.98
C LEU A 275 12.92 -10.30 15.17
N ASN A 276 12.57 -10.55 13.90
CA ASN A 276 13.46 -11.15 12.89
C ASN A 276 14.75 -10.32 12.73
N LYS A 277 15.86 -11.02 12.52
CA LYS A 277 17.23 -10.47 12.37
C LYS A 277 17.25 -9.29 11.39
N GLY A 278 17.51 -8.10 11.94
CA GLY A 278 17.43 -6.80 11.25
C GLY A 278 16.74 -5.75 12.12
N SER A 279 15.55 -6.07 12.63
CA SER A 279 14.75 -5.20 13.51
C SER A 279 15.20 -5.19 14.97
N ALA A 280 16.00 -6.18 15.39
CA ALA A 280 16.45 -6.31 16.78
C ALA A 280 17.42 -5.20 17.21
N ALA A 281 18.25 -4.68 16.29
CA ALA A 281 19.27 -3.69 16.63
C ALA A 281 18.66 -2.31 16.96
N SER A 282 17.77 -1.79 16.12
CA SER A 282 17.05 -0.53 16.38
C SER A 282 16.17 -0.65 17.62
N SER A 283 15.51 -1.78 17.82
CA SER A 283 14.66 -2.01 19.00
C SER A 283 15.48 -2.01 20.30
N ASN A 284 16.67 -2.60 20.30
CA ASN A 284 17.57 -2.53 21.46
C ASN A 284 17.99 -1.08 21.76
N ILE A 285 18.37 -0.30 20.74
CA ILE A 285 18.73 1.12 20.90
C ILE A 285 17.58 1.90 21.53
N LEU A 286 16.36 1.75 21.01
CA LEU A 286 15.18 2.45 21.52
C LEU A 286 14.84 2.03 22.95
N ARG A 287 14.98 0.75 23.28
CA ARG A 287 14.75 0.22 24.63
C ARG A 287 15.78 0.77 25.63
N ASP A 288 17.04 0.84 25.24
CA ASP A 288 18.09 1.43 26.07
C ASP A 288 17.81 2.93 26.33
N GLN A 289 17.31 3.65 25.31
CA GLN A 289 16.86 5.04 25.47
C GLN A 289 15.64 5.20 26.38
N MET A 290 14.74 4.20 26.40
CA MET A 290 13.53 4.19 27.23
C MET A 290 13.80 3.79 28.68
N THR A 291 14.91 3.10 28.97
CA THR A 291 15.22 2.58 30.32
C THR A 291 15.11 3.63 31.43
N PRO A 292 15.62 4.87 31.28
CA PRO A 292 15.47 5.89 32.32
C PRO A 292 14.02 6.32 32.53
N PHE A 293 13.21 6.33 31.47
CA PHE A 293 11.79 6.71 31.54
C PHE A 293 10.96 5.60 32.19
N ILE A 294 11.23 4.33 31.87
CA ILE A 294 10.59 3.17 32.53
C ILE A 294 10.87 3.17 34.04
N LYS A 295 12.13 3.37 34.44
CA LYS A 295 12.48 3.47 35.86
C LYS A 295 11.74 4.61 36.56
N TRP A 296 11.58 5.74 35.87
CA TRP A 296 10.84 6.87 36.41
C TRP A 296 9.36 6.54 36.62
N LEU A 297 8.71 5.87 35.66
CA LEU A 297 7.33 5.40 35.78
C LEU A 297 7.17 4.49 37.01
N GLU A 298 8.03 3.47 37.13
CA GLU A 298 8.03 2.53 38.27
C GLU A 298 8.20 3.24 39.62
N THR A 299 9.11 4.22 39.73
CA THR A 299 9.33 4.96 40.99
C THR A 299 8.24 5.97 41.32
N ALA A 300 7.57 6.53 40.31
CA ALA A 300 6.49 7.49 40.52
C ALA A 300 5.23 6.81 41.06
N GLU A 301 5.00 5.55 40.67
CA GLU A 301 3.95 4.69 41.22
C GLU A 301 4.21 4.36 42.69
N GLU A 302 5.45 3.97 43.05
CA GLU A 302 5.85 3.63 44.43
C GLU A 302 5.75 4.80 45.44
N GLU A 303 5.82 6.06 44.98
CA GLU A 303 5.66 7.25 45.84
C GLU A 303 4.21 7.74 45.97
N SER A 304 3.30 7.20 45.14
CA SER A 304 1.89 7.62 45.07
C SER A 304 0.94 6.70 45.86
N ASP A 305 1.42 5.53 46.28
CA ASP A 305 0.76 4.53 47.14
C ASP A 305 1.16 4.67 48.63
#